data_AF-A0A7S3RPJ9-F1
#
_entry.id   AF-A0A7S3RPJ9-F1
#
_cell.length_a   1.000
_cell.length_b   1.000
_cell.length_c   1.000
_cell.angle_alpha   90.00
_cell.angle_beta   90.00
_cell.angle_gamma   90.00
#
_symmetry.space_group_name_H-M   'P 1'
#
loop_
_entity.id
_entity.type
_entity.pdbx_description
1 polymer ?
#
loop_
_entity_poly.entity_id
_entity_poly.type
_entity_poly.pdbx_seq_one_letter_code
_entity_poly.pdbx_strand_id
1 'polypeptide(L)'
;HKTSLRPCTYAVFLDFASLFQKDGAGERTGREALLFGRALAGLSELYSHPRTFILKITSLPEGYPIGFIFPKNVTANVAEYDDRGWCFCEAAMANLVKSSNKVVDLGKFSGSPVVVKTSSGTEHRADL
;
A
#
# COMPACT_ATOMS: atom_id res chain seq x y z
N HIS A 1 -25.45 -17.31 -20.89
CA HIS A 1 -25.92 -16.56 -19.70
C HIS A 1 -25.02 -15.35 -19.48
N LYS A 2 -25.52 -14.13 -19.70
CA LYS A 2 -24.79 -12.89 -19.38
C LYS A 2 -24.95 -12.60 -17.89
N THR A 3 -23.89 -12.76 -17.11
CA THR A 3 -23.86 -12.34 -15.70
C THR A 3 -23.91 -10.82 -15.65
N SER A 4 -25.04 -10.27 -15.22
CA SER A 4 -25.17 -8.85 -14.90
C SER A 4 -24.20 -8.53 -13.76
N LEU A 5 -23.14 -7.76 -14.05
CA LEU A 5 -22.20 -7.29 -13.04
C LEU A 5 -22.98 -6.39 -12.08
N ARG A 6 -23.08 -6.79 -10.82
CA ARG A 6 -23.60 -5.88 -9.78
C ARG A 6 -22.62 -4.72 -9.68
N PRO A 7 -23.07 -3.46 -9.74
CA PRO A 7 -22.20 -2.33 -9.47
C PRO A 7 -21.64 -2.51 -8.05
N CYS A 8 -20.32 -2.67 -7.95
CA CYS A 8 -19.61 -2.67 -6.69
C CYS A 8 -18.87 -1.35 -6.58
N THR A 9 -19.10 -0.66 -5.47
CA THR A 9 -18.42 0.59 -5.16
C THR A 9 -17.16 0.25 -4.38
N TYR A 10 -16.00 0.61 -4.91
CA TYR A 10 -14.73 0.50 -4.21
C TYR A 10 -14.38 1.83 -3.55
N ALA A 11 -13.80 1.76 -2.35
CA ALA A 11 -13.11 2.88 -1.72
C ALA A 11 -11.62 2.57 -1.72
N VAL A 12 -10.80 3.54 -2.10
CA VAL A 12 -9.33 3.42 -2.12
C VAL A 12 -8.77 4.29 -1.01
N PHE A 13 -7.91 3.70 -0.19
CA PHE A 13 -7.14 4.39 0.84
C PHE A 13 -5.66 4.31 0.47
N LEU A 14 -4.99 5.46 0.38
CA LEU A 14 -3.57 5.57 0.08
C LEU A 14 -2.85 6.04 1.34
N ASP A 15 -2.18 5.13 2.05
CA ASP A 15 -1.53 5.38 3.34
C ASP A 15 -0.75 6.70 3.40
N PHE A 16 0.32 6.81 2.62
CA PHE A 16 1.20 7.98 2.62
C PHE A 16 0.44 9.29 2.31
N ALA A 17 -0.53 9.25 1.41
CA ALA A 17 -1.31 10.43 1.02
C ALA A 17 -2.47 10.75 1.98
N SER A 18 -2.83 9.84 2.87
CA SER A 18 -3.97 9.99 3.78
C SER A 18 -3.59 10.44 5.19
N LEU A 19 -2.30 10.48 5.50
CA LEU A 19 -1.75 10.92 6.77
C LEU A 19 -0.91 12.18 6.60
N PHE A 20 -0.89 13.06 7.60
CA PHE A 20 -0.01 14.23 7.59
C PHE A 20 1.45 13.79 7.55
N GLN A 21 2.17 14.15 6.50
CA GLN A 21 3.59 13.87 6.37
C GLN A 21 4.42 14.97 7.02
N LYS A 22 5.67 14.66 7.31
CA LYS A 22 6.64 15.66 7.75
C LYS A 22 6.95 16.61 6.58
N ASP A 23 7.19 17.87 6.90
CA ASP A 23 7.63 18.86 5.92
C ASP A 23 9.10 18.66 5.49
N GLY A 24 9.61 19.57 4.66
CA GLY A 24 11.00 19.53 4.20
C GLY A 24 12.06 19.77 5.29
N ALA A 25 11.65 20.17 6.50
CA ALA A 25 12.51 20.27 7.68
C ALA A 25 12.41 19.03 8.58
N GLY A 26 11.55 18.07 8.25
CA GLY A 26 11.35 16.85 9.02
C GLY A 26 10.33 16.99 10.16
N GLU A 27 9.51 18.03 10.14
CA GLU A 27 8.62 18.41 11.24
C GLU A 27 7.14 18.30 10.86
N ARG A 28 6.29 18.19 11.88
CA ARG A 28 4.83 18.34 11.79
C ARG A 28 4.41 19.45 12.73
N THR A 29 3.41 20.24 12.35
CA THR A 29 2.78 21.14 13.32
C THR A 29 2.12 20.34 14.45
N GLY A 30 1.89 20.97 15.61
CA GLY A 30 1.27 20.28 16.74
C GLY A 30 -0.10 19.67 16.42
N ARG A 31 -0.90 20.34 15.56
CA ARG A 31 -2.18 19.82 15.10
C ARG A 31 -2.02 18.62 14.18
N GLU A 32 -1.07 18.66 13.26
CA GLU A 32 -0.76 17.56 12.34
C GLU A 32 -0.24 16.35 13.09
N ALA A 33 0.64 16.53 14.08
CA ALA A 33 1.16 15.45 14.91
C ALA A 33 0.04 14.73 15.68
N LEU A 34 -0.91 15.49 16.24
CA LEU A 34 -2.07 14.93 16.94
C LEU A 34 -2.96 14.13 15.98
N LEU A 35 -3.30 14.68 14.82
CA LEU A 35 -4.13 14.00 13.82
C LEU A 35 -3.43 12.79 13.21
N PHE A 36 -2.12 12.89 12.97
CA PHE A 36 -1.29 11.78 12.51
C PHE A 36 -1.31 10.64 13.53
N GLY A 37 -1.07 10.93 14.82
CA GLY A 37 -1.11 9.92 15.87
C GLY A 37 -2.46 9.23 15.98
N ARG A 38 -3.56 9.99 15.88
CA ARG A 38 -4.92 9.44 15.87
C ARG A 38 -5.18 8.55 14.67
N ALA A 39 -4.75 8.95 13.47
CA ALA A 39 -4.91 8.15 12.25
C ALA A 39 -4.05 6.89 12.30
N LEU A 40 -2.79 7.02 12.72
CA LEU A 40 -1.83 5.92 12.83
C LEU A 40 -2.33 4.81 13.77
N ALA A 41 -3.00 5.17 14.87
CA ALA A 41 -3.60 4.20 15.79
C ALA A 41 -4.66 3.28 15.14
N GLY A 42 -5.31 3.71 14.07
CA GLY A 42 -6.33 2.93 13.34
C GLY A 42 -5.82 2.22 12.08
N LEU A 43 -4.59 2.51 11.62
CA LEU A 43 -4.04 1.92 10.40
C LEU A 43 -3.89 0.40 10.49
N SER A 44 -3.48 -0.11 11.65
CA SER A 44 -3.34 -1.54 11.91
C SER A 44 -4.64 -2.31 11.67
N GLU A 45 -5.79 -1.71 12.01
CA GLU A 45 -7.11 -2.28 11.74
C GLU A 45 -7.37 -2.36 10.24
N LEU A 46 -7.11 -1.29 9.48
CA LEU A 46 -7.26 -1.30 8.01
C LEU A 46 -6.38 -2.36 7.34
N TYR A 47 -5.12 -2.49 7.77
CA TYR A 47 -4.18 -3.45 7.21
C TYR A 47 -4.51 -4.89 7.54
N SER A 48 -5.05 -5.15 8.72
CA SER A 48 -5.43 -6.50 9.17
C SER A 48 -6.86 -6.90 8.80
N HIS A 49 -7.75 -5.95 8.50
CA HIS A 49 -9.19 -6.22 8.35
C HIS A 49 -9.48 -7.26 7.24
N PRO A 50 -10.26 -8.32 7.49
CA PRO A 50 -10.49 -9.42 6.52
C PRO A 50 -11.17 -9.00 5.22
N ARG A 51 -11.85 -7.85 5.20
CA ARG A 51 -12.57 -7.33 4.01
C ARG A 51 -11.78 -6.32 3.19
N THR A 52 -10.62 -5.88 3.64
CA THR A 52 -9.77 -4.96 2.85
C THR A 52 -8.79 -5.76 1.99
N PHE A 53 -8.56 -5.28 0.77
CA PHE A 53 -7.49 -5.76 -0.10
C PHE A 53 -6.30 -4.81 0.04
N ILE A 54 -5.11 -5.37 0.24
CA ILE A 54 -3.88 -4.60 0.40
C ILE A 54 -3.10 -4.70 -0.89
N LEU A 55 -2.81 -3.55 -1.47
CA LEU A 55 -1.85 -3.40 -2.55
C LEU A 55 -0.61 -2.74 -1.94
N LYS A 56 0.53 -3.43 -2.02
CA LYS A 56 1.80 -2.92 -1.49
C LYS A 56 2.87 -2.93 -2.57
N ILE A 57 3.90 -2.12 -2.36
CA ILE A 57 5.08 -2.05 -3.21
C ILE A 57 6.29 -2.27 -2.30
N THR A 58 6.94 -3.43 -2.42
CA THR A 58 8.13 -3.75 -1.61
C THR A 58 9.43 -3.48 -2.33
N SER A 59 9.45 -3.51 -3.66
CA SER A 59 10.65 -3.19 -4.47
C SER A 59 10.71 -1.71 -4.83
N LEU A 60 11.92 -1.18 -4.90
CA LEU A 60 12.18 0.13 -5.51
C LEU A 60 12.08 0.03 -7.05
N PRO A 61 11.65 1.09 -7.74
CA PRO A 61 11.64 1.12 -9.20
C PRO A 61 13.04 0.90 -9.80
N GLU A 62 13.11 0.32 -10.99
CA GLU A 62 14.37 0.22 -11.72
C GLU A 62 15.01 1.61 -11.92
N GLY A 63 16.32 1.68 -11.73
CA GLY A 63 17.08 2.93 -11.77
C GLY A 63 17.01 3.74 -10.47
N TYR A 64 16.06 3.50 -9.55
CA TYR A 64 15.99 4.29 -8.32
C TYR A 64 17.27 4.14 -7.46
N PRO A 65 17.80 5.23 -6.88
CA PRO A 65 17.33 6.62 -6.98
C PRO A 65 17.90 7.38 -8.20
N ILE A 66 18.85 6.78 -8.93
CA ILE A 66 19.57 7.36 -10.06
C ILE A 66 18.63 7.55 -11.26
N GLY A 67 18.28 8.79 -11.57
CA GLY A 67 17.33 9.13 -12.65
C GLY A 67 15.97 9.63 -12.15
N PHE A 68 15.80 9.73 -10.83
CA PHE A 68 14.66 10.39 -10.20
C PHE A 68 15.05 11.79 -9.68
N ILE A 69 14.12 12.75 -9.77
CA ILE A 69 14.33 14.12 -9.31
C ILE A 69 13.77 14.26 -7.90
N PHE A 70 14.63 14.59 -6.94
CA PHE A 70 14.24 14.87 -5.56
C PHE A 70 14.46 16.35 -5.22
N PRO A 71 13.66 16.93 -4.31
CA PRO A 71 13.97 18.24 -3.73
C PRO A 71 15.35 18.22 -3.05
N LYS A 72 16.06 19.36 -3.07
CA LYS A 72 17.44 19.48 -2.56
C LYS A 72 17.67 19.00 -1.12
N ASN A 73 16.63 18.96 -0.30
CA ASN A 73 16.70 18.61 1.12
C ASN A 73 16.08 17.24 1.43
N VAL A 74 15.79 16.43 0.41
CA VAL A 74 15.19 15.11 0.57
C VAL A 74 16.20 14.04 0.20
N THR A 75 16.58 13.22 1.17
CA THR A 75 17.37 12.02 0.93
C THR A 75 16.45 10.89 0.47
N ALA A 76 16.71 10.34 -0.70
CA ALA A 76 16.01 9.18 -1.22
C ALA A 76 16.15 7.98 -0.27
N ASN A 77 15.05 7.30 0.05
CA ASN A 77 15.10 6.08 0.85
C ASN A 77 15.48 4.91 -0.05
N VAL A 78 16.72 4.45 0.06
CA VAL A 78 17.27 3.32 -0.71
C VAL A 78 17.25 2.00 0.06
N ALA A 79 16.66 1.96 1.26
CA ALA A 79 16.58 0.75 2.05
C ALA A 79 15.61 -0.26 1.41
N GLU A 80 16.03 -1.52 1.39
CA GLU A 80 15.16 -2.65 1.10
C GLU A 80 13.99 -2.68 2.08
N TYR A 81 12.86 -3.24 1.67
CA TYR A 81 11.60 -3.13 2.44
C TYR A 81 11.73 -3.68 3.87
N ASP A 82 12.46 -4.77 4.01
CA ASP A 82 12.79 -5.52 5.22
C ASP A 82 13.52 -4.64 6.24
N ASP A 83 14.36 -3.73 5.74
CA ASP A 83 15.22 -2.85 6.52
C ASP A 83 14.54 -1.52 6.89
N ARG A 84 13.28 -1.32 6.49
CA ARG A 84 12.50 -0.09 6.79
C ARG A 84 11.93 -0.05 8.22
N GLY A 85 12.35 -0.97 9.08
CA GLY A 85 12.01 -0.98 10.51
C GLY A 85 10.51 -1.15 10.76
N TRP A 86 9.86 -0.12 11.31
CA TRP A 86 8.45 -0.20 11.71
C TRP A 86 7.53 -0.59 10.55
N CYS A 87 7.79 -0.11 9.33
CA CYS A 87 6.99 -0.47 8.16
C CYS A 87 6.99 -1.99 7.91
N PHE A 88 8.15 -2.65 8.03
CA PHE A 88 8.24 -4.11 7.87
C PHE A 88 7.55 -4.84 9.02
N CYS A 89 7.76 -4.39 10.27
CA CYS A 89 7.11 -4.95 11.45
C CYS A 89 5.59 -4.91 11.33
N GLU A 90 5.02 -3.77 10.92
CA GLU A 90 3.59 -3.58 10.76
C GLU A 90 3.00 -4.50 9.68
N ALA A 91 3.69 -4.62 8.55
CA ALA A 91 3.31 -5.56 7.50
C ALA A 91 3.37 -7.01 7.97
N ALA A 92 4.40 -7.39 8.73
CA ALA A 92 4.53 -8.74 9.28
C ALA A 92 3.36 -9.08 10.24
N MET A 93 3.01 -8.16 11.15
CA MET A 93 1.88 -8.32 12.07
C MET A 93 0.54 -8.40 11.32
N ALA A 94 0.32 -7.54 10.33
CA ALA A 94 -0.91 -7.57 9.53
C ALA A 94 -1.06 -8.89 8.74
N ASN A 95 0.05 -9.43 8.21
CA ASN A 95 0.04 -10.68 7.46
C ASN A 95 -0.15 -11.94 8.32
N LEU A 96 0.02 -11.85 9.65
CA LEU A 96 -0.26 -12.97 10.56
C LEU A 96 -1.76 -13.33 10.56
N VAL A 97 -2.63 -12.32 10.41
CA VAL A 97 -4.09 -12.48 10.48
C VAL A 97 -4.76 -12.36 9.11
N LYS A 98 -4.14 -11.66 8.17
CA LYS A 98 -4.70 -11.44 6.84
C LYS A 98 -4.38 -12.59 5.90
N SER A 99 -5.41 -13.06 5.20
CA SER A 99 -5.26 -14.08 4.16
C SER A 99 -4.34 -13.60 3.03
N SER A 100 -3.40 -14.45 2.60
CA SER A 100 -2.41 -14.13 1.57
C SER A 100 -3.04 -13.74 0.22
N ASN A 101 -4.22 -14.29 -0.12
CA ASN A 101 -4.96 -13.93 -1.33
C ASN A 101 -5.58 -12.51 -1.32
N LYS A 102 -5.44 -11.77 -0.22
CA LYS A 102 -5.90 -10.38 -0.08
C LYS A 102 -4.75 -9.38 0.00
N VAL A 103 -3.52 -9.85 -0.16
CA VAL A 103 -2.30 -9.04 -0.14
C VAL A 103 -1.57 -9.25 -1.45
N VAL A 104 -1.53 -8.21 -2.27
CA VAL A 104 -0.87 -8.23 -3.57
C VAL A 104 0.33 -7.29 -3.51
N ASP A 105 1.50 -7.83 -3.82
CA ASP A 105 2.73 -7.08 -3.92
C ASP A 105 3.00 -6.71 -5.38
N LEU A 106 2.75 -5.44 -5.69
CA LEU A 106 2.93 -4.89 -7.04
C LEU A 106 4.41 -4.78 -7.42
N GLY A 107 5.32 -4.75 -6.44
CA GLY A 107 6.76 -4.76 -6.71
C GLY A 107 7.26 -6.07 -7.30
N LYS A 108 6.51 -7.17 -7.11
CA LYS A 108 6.79 -8.50 -7.67
C LYS A 108 6.02 -8.77 -8.95
N PHE A 109 5.26 -7.79 -9.44
CA PHE A 109 4.43 -7.95 -10.62
C PHE A 109 5.29 -7.93 -11.88
N SER A 110 5.32 -9.04 -12.61
CA SER A 110 6.08 -9.20 -13.85
C SER A 110 5.34 -8.69 -15.10
N GLY A 111 4.23 -7.95 -14.94
CA GLY A 111 3.39 -7.52 -16.07
C GLY A 111 2.34 -8.55 -16.51
N SER A 112 2.33 -9.74 -15.92
CA SER A 112 1.33 -10.77 -16.25
C SER A 112 0.03 -10.52 -15.49
N PRO A 113 -1.13 -10.34 -16.15
CA PRO A 113 -2.38 -10.04 -15.47
C PRO A 113 -2.70 -11.09 -14.39
N VAL A 114 -2.79 -10.66 -13.14
CA VAL A 114 -3.20 -11.52 -12.02
C VAL A 114 -4.72 -11.60 -12.05
N VAL A 115 -5.22 -12.80 -12.35
CA VAL A 115 -6.64 -13.08 -12.30
C VAL A 115 -7.08 -13.20 -10.84
N VAL A 116 -7.69 -12.15 -10.32
CA VAL A 116 -8.30 -12.17 -8.98
C VAL A 116 -9.56 -13.02 -9.06
N LYS A 117 -9.46 -14.28 -8.66
CA LYS A 117 -10.62 -15.18 -8.53
C LYS A 117 -11.45 -14.72 -7.33
N THR A 118 -12.55 -14.03 -7.61
CA THR A 118 -13.60 -13.84 -6.62
C THR A 118 -14.23 -15.20 -6.31
N SER A 119 -14.92 -15.33 -5.18
CA SER A 119 -15.58 -16.57 -4.73
C SER A 119 -16.61 -17.15 -5.71
N SER A 120 -16.87 -16.49 -6.84
CA SER A 120 -17.68 -16.97 -7.96
C SER A 120 -16.90 -17.66 -9.09
N GLY A 121 -15.58 -17.84 -8.98
CA GLY A 121 -14.78 -18.65 -9.91
C GLY A 121 -14.65 -18.08 -11.33
N THR A 122 -14.86 -16.79 -11.53
CA THR A 122 -14.83 -16.16 -12.87
C THR A 122 -13.51 -15.45 -13.10
N GLU A 123 -12.79 -15.84 -14.16
CA GLU A 123 -11.55 -15.23 -14.60
C GLU A 123 -11.82 -14.00 -15.46
N HIS A 124 -11.15 -12.88 -15.18
CA HIS A 124 -11.23 -11.68 -16.00
C HIS A 124 -9.81 -11.13 -16.27
N ARG A 125 -9.50 -11.00 -17.56
CA ARG A 125 -8.29 -10.37 -18.09
C ARG A 125 -8.64 -8.92 -18.43
N ALA A 126 -7.92 -7.96 -17.85
CA ALA A 126 -8.00 -6.56 -18.24
C ALA A 126 -6.75 -6.23 -19.04
N ASP A 127 -6.93 -5.86 -20.30
CA ASP A 127 -5.89 -5.28 -21.13
C ASP A 127 -5.80 -3.78 -20.78
N LEU A 128 -4.59 -3.33 -20.43
CA LEU A 128 -4.26 -1.91 -20.21
C LEU A 128 -3.95 -1.23 -21.55
#